data_AF-A0A174G7K7-F1
#
_entry.id   AF-A0A174G7K7-F1
#
_cell.length_a   1.000
_cell.length_b   1.000
_cell.length_c   1.000
_cell.angle_alpha   90.00
_cell.angle_beta   90.00
_cell.angle_gamma   90.00
#
_symmetry.space_group_name_H-M   'P 1'
#
loop_
_entity.id
_entity.type
_entity.pdbx_description
1 polymer ?
#
loop_
_entity_poly.entity_id
_entity_poly.type
_entity_poly.pdbx_seq_one_letter_code
_entity_poly.pdbx_strand_id
1 'polypeptide(L)'
;MVTLETEADSVLNIEDIEYALECMEQAIRQKIRKVDVCTRYSSMQYLIILFEPDEKTIPNIMERIFSQYREQCGKKKLLLNYEYMSMTEK
;
A
#
# COMPACT_ATOMS: atom_id res chain seq x y z
N MET A 1 0.96 1.22 7.74
CA MET A 1 0.37 -0.03 7.23
C MET A 1 -0.55 0.32 6.07
N VAL A 2 -0.49 -0.43 4.97
CA VAL A 2 -1.38 -0.27 3.80
C VAL A 2 -2.26 -1.50 3.71
N THR A 3 -3.58 -1.31 3.57
CA THR A 3 -4.58 -2.36 3.53
C THR A 3 -5.28 -2.35 2.18
N LEU A 4 -5.41 -3.53 1.57
CA LEU A 4 -6.29 -3.77 0.43
C LEU A 4 -7.70 -4.05 0.95
N GLU A 5 -8.64 -3.19 0.62
CA GLU A 5 -10.05 -3.31 1.00
C GLU A 5 -10.90 -3.71 -0.21
N THR A 6 -11.89 -4.56 0.04
CA THR A 6 -12.87 -5.02 -0.93
C THR A 6 -14.20 -4.33 -0.68
N GLU A 7 -14.89 -3.86 -1.71
CA GLU A 7 -16.29 -3.44 -1.53
C GLU A 7 -17.14 -4.63 -1.06
N ALA A 8 -18.08 -4.38 -0.14
CA ALA A 8 -18.84 -5.42 0.58
C ALA A 8 -19.64 -6.40 -0.31
N ASP A 9 -19.87 -6.05 -1.59
CA ASP A 9 -20.59 -6.88 -2.58
C ASP A 9 -19.67 -7.45 -3.69
N SER A 10 -18.36 -7.33 -3.54
CA SER A 10 -17.42 -7.84 -4.56
C SER A 10 -17.10 -9.31 -4.31
N VAL A 11 -17.61 -10.19 -5.17
CA VAL A 11 -17.14 -11.59 -5.27
C VAL A 11 -15.79 -11.57 -5.98
N LEU A 12 -14.73 -11.33 -5.22
CA LEU A 12 -13.37 -11.40 -5.72
C LEU A 12 -12.87 -12.84 -5.57
N ASN A 13 -12.38 -13.41 -6.67
CA ASN A 13 -11.70 -14.69 -6.63
C ASN A 13 -10.29 -14.49 -6.02
N ILE A 14 -9.69 -15.59 -5.55
CA ILE A 14 -8.37 -15.57 -4.91
C ILE A 14 -7.30 -14.98 -5.85
N GLU A 15 -7.39 -15.31 -7.15
CA GLU A 15 -6.48 -14.80 -8.18
C GLU A 15 -6.54 -13.27 -8.32
N ASP A 16 -7.72 -12.66 -8.24
CA ASP A 16 -7.87 -11.20 -8.30
C ASP A 16 -7.24 -10.52 -7.10
N ILE A 17 -7.37 -11.13 -5.92
CA ILE A 17 -6.76 -10.63 -4.68
C ILE A 17 -5.24 -10.74 -4.77
N GLU A 18 -4.70 -11.88 -5.20
CA GLU A 18 -3.26 -12.09 -5.37
C GLU A 18 -2.66 -11.11 -6.37
N TYR A 19 -3.32 -10.92 -7.52
CA TYR A 19 -2.91 -9.94 -8.52
C TYR A 19 -2.88 -8.52 -7.94
N ALA A 20 -3.94 -8.11 -7.23
CA ALA A 20 -3.99 -6.78 -6.63
C ALA A 20 -2.93 -6.56 -5.55
N LEU A 21 -2.61 -7.60 -4.77
CA LEU A 21 -1.54 -7.55 -3.77
C LEU A 21 -0.16 -7.41 -4.43
N GLU A 22 0.07 -8.12 -5.54
CA GLU A 22 1.29 -7.97 -6.33
C GLU A 22 1.41 -6.54 -6.88
N CYS A 23 0.33 -5.98 -7.43
CA CYS A 23 0.30 -4.60 -7.88
C CYS A 23 0.62 -3.62 -6.74
N MET A 24 0.03 -3.83 -5.57
CA MET A 24 0.28 -2.98 -4.41
C MET A 24 1.75 -3.04 -4.01
N GLU A 25 2.35 -4.24 -3.95
CA GLU A 25 3.77 -4.39 -3.65
C GLU A 25 4.65 -3.65 -4.66
N GLN A 26 4.37 -3.81 -5.95
CA GLN A 26 5.12 -3.13 -7.01
C GLN A 26 4.98 -1.61 -6.91
N ALA A 27 3.77 -1.10 -6.70
CA ALA A 27 3.51 0.32 -6.52
C ALA A 27 4.26 0.90 -5.31
N ILE A 28 4.29 0.18 -4.18
CA ILE A 28 5.05 0.57 -2.99
C ILE A 28 6.55 0.62 -3.33
N ARG A 29 7.12 -0.48 -3.84
CA ARG A 29 8.56 -0.59 -4.14
C ARG A 29 9.05 0.45 -5.14
N GLN A 30 8.21 0.88 -6.07
CA GLN A 30 8.55 1.90 -7.07
C GLN A 30 8.54 3.33 -6.52
N LYS A 31 7.80 3.60 -5.43
CA LYS A 31 7.57 4.96 -4.93
C LYS A 31 8.25 5.27 -3.61
N ILE A 32 8.62 4.27 -2.82
CA ILE A 32 9.46 4.47 -1.63
C ILE A 32 10.95 4.53 -2.01
N ARG A 33 11.80 5.06 -1.12
CA ARG A 33 13.25 5.13 -1.36
C ARG A 33 13.87 3.77 -1.10
N LYS A 34 15.05 3.52 -1.65
CA LYS A 34 15.79 2.26 -1.44
C LYS A 34 16.13 1.96 0.03
N VAL A 35 16.21 2.99 0.88
CA VAL A 35 16.48 2.85 2.31
C VAL A 35 15.23 2.49 3.12
N ASP A 36 14.05 2.74 2.55
CA ASP A 36 12.77 2.40 3.16
C ASP A 36 12.49 0.90 2.93
N VAL A 37 11.74 0.27 3.83
CA VAL A 37 11.45 -1.16 3.80
C VAL A 37 9.95 -1.38 3.59
N CYS A 38 9.59 -2.34 2.74
CA CYS A 38 8.23 -2.86 2.67
C CYS A 38 8.21 -4.38 2.81
N THR A 39 7.25 -4.92 3.55
CA THR A 39 7.02 -6.35 3.67
C THR A 39 5.54 -6.65 3.73
N ARG A 40 5.16 -7.84 3.26
CA ARG A 40 3.81 -8.35 3.47
C ARG A 40 3.61 -8.61 4.97
N TYR A 41 2.58 -8.00 5.54
CA TYR A 41 2.23 -8.12 6.96
C TYR A 41 1.13 -9.15 7.18
N SER A 42 0.11 -9.15 6.30
CA SER A 42 -0.99 -10.10 6.35
C SER A 42 -1.43 -10.53 4.94
N SER A 43 -2.53 -11.28 4.85
CA SER A 43 -3.11 -11.66 3.57
C SER A 43 -3.50 -10.44 2.73
N MET A 44 -3.91 -9.32 3.37
CA MET A 44 -4.41 -8.12 2.70
C MET A 44 -3.58 -6.85 2.97
N GLN A 45 -2.50 -6.95 3.75
CA GLN A 45 -1.80 -5.78 4.26
C GLN A 45 -0.30 -5.83 3.99
N TYR A 46 0.27 -4.66 3.69
CA TYR A 46 1.70 -4.42 3.62
C TYR A 46 2.13 -3.45 4.72
N LEU A 47 3.21 -3.81 5.41
CA LEU A 47 3.92 -2.93 6.33
C LEU A 47 4.98 -2.16 5.55
N ILE A 48 5.00 -0.84 5.72
CA ILE A 48 6.02 0.06 5.19
C ILE A 48 6.70 0.72 6.37
N ILE A 49 8.03 0.65 6.40
CA ILE A 49 8.89 1.33 7.37
C ILE A 49 9.65 2.40 6.59
N LEU A 50 9.33 3.66 6.84
CA LEU A 50 10.02 4.80 6.25
C LEU A 50 11.17 5.20 7.18
N PHE A 51 12.37 5.33 6.63
CA PHE A 51 13.56 5.68 7.42
C PHE A 51 13.74 7.20 7.45
N GLU A 52 13.75 7.80 8.64
CA GLU A 52 13.81 9.26 8.82
C GLU A 52 12.88 10.05 7.86
N PRO A 53 11.56 9.76 7.85
CA PRO A 53 10.64 10.49 6.99
C PRO A 53 10.42 11.90 7.52
N ASP A 54 10.27 12.87 6.61
CA ASP A 54 9.57 14.11 6.96
C ASP A 54 8.07 13.76 7.03
N GLU A 55 7.47 13.84 8.23
CA GLU A 55 6.07 13.50 8.45
C GLU A 55 5.11 14.26 7.52
N LYS A 56 5.46 15.49 7.13
CA LYS A 56 4.65 16.31 6.19
C LYS A 56 4.59 15.70 4.79
N THR A 57 5.54 14.85 4.43
CA THR A 57 5.64 14.22 3.12
C THR A 57 4.95 12.87 3.05
N ILE A 58 4.58 12.27 4.19
CA ILE A 58 3.94 10.94 4.24
C ILE A 58 2.65 10.91 3.41
N PRO A 59 1.72 11.88 3.52
CA PRO A 59 0.52 11.88 2.67
C PRO A 59 0.83 11.89 1.17
N ASN A 60 1.88 12.62 0.75
CA ASN A 60 2.31 12.69 -0.64
C ASN A 60 2.93 11.35 -1.11
N ILE A 61 3.74 10.70 -0.26
CA ILE A 61 4.27 9.37 -0.56
C ILE A 61 3.11 8.38 -0.78
N MET A 62 2.12 8.39 0.11
CA MET A 62 0.95 7.51 0.00
C MET A 62 0.10 7.80 -1.24
N GLU A 63 -0.13 9.07 -1.55
CA GLU A 63 -0.87 9.48 -2.75
C GLU A 63 -0.17 9.02 -4.05
N ARG A 64 1.16 9.12 -4.11
CA ARG A 64 1.97 8.61 -5.23
C ARG A 64 1.89 7.09 -5.37
N ILE A 65 1.91 6.35 -4.25
CA ILE A 65 1.72 4.88 -4.26
C ILE A 65 0.32 4.55 -4.78
N PHE A 66 -0.71 5.25 -4.29
CA PHE A 66 -2.10 4.97 -4.66
C PHE A 66 -2.39 5.36 -6.12
N SER A 67 -1.76 6.43 -6.63
CA SER A 67 -1.82 6.77 -8.06
C SER A 67 -1.19 5.66 -8.90
N GLN A 68 0.01 5.18 -8.54
CA GLN A 68 0.69 4.11 -9.26
C GLN A 68 -0.11 2.80 -9.26
N TYR A 69 -0.70 2.45 -8.11
CA TYR A 69 -1.56 1.28 -8.01
C TYR A 69 -2.80 1.40 -8.90
N ARG A 70 -3.46 2.57 -8.94
CA ARG A 70 -4.61 2.81 -9.82
C ARG A 70 -4.24 2.75 -11.29
N GLU A 71 -3.08 3.26 -11.68
CA GLU A 71 -2.59 3.15 -13.06
C GLU A 71 -2.33 1.70 -13.48
N GLN A 72 -1.78 0.88 -12.58
CA GLN A 72 -1.47 -0.52 -12.87
C GLN A 72 -2.73 -1.41 -12.81
N CYS A 73 -3.62 -1.18 -11.84
CA CYS A 73 -4.63 -2.16 -11.42
C CYS A 73 -6.03 -1.57 -11.17
N GLY A 74 -6.25 -0.28 -11.47
CA GLY A 74 -7.50 0.49 -11.22
C GLY A 74 -8.73 0.06 -12.01
N LYS A 75 -8.74 -1.14 -12.61
CA LYS A 75 -9.93 -1.72 -13.25
C LYS A 75 -10.81 -2.53 -12.27
N LYS A 76 -10.32 -2.85 -11.07
CA LYS A 76 -11.03 -3.70 -10.09
C LYS A 76 -11.50 -2.87 -8.89
N LYS A 77 -12.62 -3.28 -8.26
CA LYS A 77 -13.29 -2.64 -7.10
C LYS A 77 -12.51 -2.79 -5.77
N LEU A 78 -11.19 -2.62 -5.85
CA LEU A 78 -10.26 -2.81 -4.75
C LEU A 78 -9.65 -1.46 -4.37
N LEU A 79 -9.85 -1.08 -3.12
CA LEU A 79 -9.39 0.21 -2.59
C LEU A 79 -8.17 0.00 -1.71
N LEU A 80 -7.28 0.99 -1.70
CA LEU A 80 -6.17 1.03 -0.77
C LEU A 80 -6.49 2.01 0.36
N ASN A 81 -6.23 1.58 1.58
CA ASN A 81 -6.29 2.43 2.76
C ASN A 81 -4.96 2.38 3.51
N TYR A 82 -4.67 3.36 4.36
CA TYR A 82 -3.45 3.34 5.17
C TYR A 82 -3.61 3.92 6.56
N GLU A 83 -2.84 3.37 7.48
CA GLU A 83 -2.70 3.84 8.85
C GLU A 83 -1.23 4.16 9.12
N TYR A 84 -0.96 5.35 9.69
CA TYR A 84 0.37 5.81 10.06
C TYR A 84 0.56 5.74 11.58
N MET A 85 1.73 5.26 12.01
CA MET A 85 2.16 5.27 13.41
C MET A 85 3.62 5.73 13.46
N SER A 86 3.89 6.76 14.29
CA SER A 86 5.24 7.23 14.53
C SER A 86 5.98 6.29 15.50
N MET A 87 7.25 6.02 15.20
CA MET A 87 8.12 5.13 15.96
C MET A 87 9.13 5.88 16.84
N THR A 88 8.94 7.19 17.06
CA THR A 88 9.82 7.99 17.93
C THR A 88 9.80 7.46 19.36
N GLU A 89 10.98 7.26 19.96
CA GLU A 89 11.11 7.00 21.39
C GLU A 89 10.48 8.16 22.18
N LYS A 90 9.68 7.83 23.19
CA LYS A 90 9.10 8.80 24.13
C LYS A 90 10.11 9.23 25.17
#